data_AF-A0A7R8VRK7-F1
#
_entry.id   AF-A0A7R8VRK7-F1
#
_cell.length_a   1.000
_cell.length_b   1.000
_cell.length_c   1.000
_cell.angle_alpha   90.00
_cell.angle_beta   90.00
_cell.angle_gamma   90.00
#
_symmetry.space_group_name_H-M   'P 1'
#
loop_
_entity.id
_entity.type
_entity.pdbx_description
1 polymer ?
#
loop_
_entity_poly.entity_id
_entity_poly.type
_entity_poly.pdbx_seq_one_letter_code
_entity_poly.pdbx_strand_id
1 'polypeptide(L)'
;MEVGLSYTKIVVKGMTKAEMVLKVVMAPTDPPNAFIEQYSKLLPDSDLLEFQKVLDMKGLRRNEQTQLVDLFRIEQSAGTHGNVFHESTLMILRSPDHESSHIRKLEKLIKKRL
;
A
#
# COMPACT_ATOMS: atom_id res chain seq x y z
N MET A 1 2.33 44.93 1.68
CA MET A 1 1.05 44.19 1.81
C MET A 1 1.23 42.82 1.13
N GLU A 2 1.99 41.90 1.74
CA GLU A 2 2.30 40.57 1.12
C GLU A 2 1.59 39.39 1.82
N VAL A 3 0.94 39.63 2.95
CA VAL A 3 0.43 38.57 3.83
C VAL A 3 -0.76 37.81 3.22
N GLY A 4 -1.55 38.45 2.34
CA GLY A 4 -2.76 37.85 1.75
C GLY A 4 -2.50 36.76 0.70
N LEU A 5 -1.44 36.91 -0.11
CA LEU A 5 -1.09 35.93 -1.14
C LEU A 5 -0.50 34.65 -0.52
N SER A 6 0.28 34.78 0.56
CA SER A 6 0.88 33.63 1.27
C SER A 6 -0.16 32.80 2.02
N TYR A 7 -1.12 33.43 2.71
CA TYR A 7 -2.21 32.70 3.37
C TYR A 7 -3.05 31.91 2.35
N THR A 8 -3.41 32.55 1.24
CA THR A 8 -4.18 31.89 0.18
C THR A 8 -3.45 30.67 -0.39
N LYS A 9 -2.12 30.77 -0.63
CA LYS A 9 -1.31 29.64 -1.09
C LYS A 9 -1.30 28.45 -0.11
N ILE A 10 -1.19 28.73 1.19
CA ILE A 10 -1.21 27.69 2.23
C ILE A 10 -2.57 26.97 2.25
N VAL A 11 -3.66 27.74 2.24
CA VAL A 11 -5.02 27.19 2.24
C VAL A 11 -5.26 26.34 0.99
N VAL A 12 -4.90 26.85 -0.20
CA VAL A 12 -5.06 26.11 -1.46
C VAL A 12 -4.27 24.81 -1.42
N LYS A 13 -2.98 24.83 -1.02
CA LYS A 13 -2.17 23.61 -0.90
C LYS A 13 -2.79 22.62 0.09
N GLY A 14 -3.25 23.10 1.24
CA GLY A 14 -3.93 22.28 2.24
C GLY A 14 -5.21 21.63 1.70
N MET A 15 -6.03 22.40 0.97
CA MET A 15 -7.27 21.88 0.38
C MET A 15 -7.01 20.88 -0.75
N THR A 16 -6.01 21.12 -1.60
CA THR A 16 -5.62 20.13 -2.61
C THR A 16 -5.16 18.83 -1.97
N LYS A 17 -4.34 18.87 -0.91
CA LYS A 17 -3.95 17.64 -0.19
C LYS A 17 -5.17 16.94 0.42
N ALA A 18 -6.10 17.69 1.03
CA ALA A 18 -7.32 17.12 1.59
C ALA A 18 -8.20 16.44 0.52
N GLU A 19 -8.34 17.06 -0.65
CA GLU A 19 -9.03 16.46 -1.80
C GLU A 19 -8.37 15.15 -2.24
N MET A 20 -7.04 15.10 -2.29
CA MET A 20 -6.30 13.89 -2.66
C MET A 20 -6.49 12.76 -1.66
N VAL A 21 -6.41 13.06 -0.36
CA VAL A 21 -6.70 12.08 0.70
C VAL A 21 -8.12 11.55 0.56
N LEU A 22 -9.11 12.42 0.34
CA LEU A 22 -10.50 12.00 0.16
C LEU A 22 -10.66 11.06 -1.04
N LYS A 23 -10.00 11.34 -2.18
CA LYS A 23 -10.03 10.45 -3.35
C LYS A 23 -9.46 9.06 -3.06
N VAL A 24 -8.35 8.98 -2.31
CA VAL A 24 -7.77 7.68 -1.93
C VAL A 24 -8.68 6.93 -0.97
N VAL A 25 -9.20 7.60 0.07
CA VAL A 25 -10.08 6.96 1.07
C VAL A 25 -11.30 6.34 0.41
N MET A 26 -11.82 6.96 -0.66
CA MET A 26 -12.97 6.46 -1.41
C MET A 26 -12.62 5.41 -2.49
N ALA A 27 -11.34 5.21 -2.81
CA ALA A 27 -10.93 4.29 -3.86
C ALA A 27 -11.14 2.81 -3.46
N PRO A 28 -11.40 1.91 -4.44
CA PRO A 28 -11.41 0.48 -4.17
C PRO A 28 -10.02 -0.01 -3.76
N THR A 29 -9.96 -0.93 -2.80
CA THR A 29 -8.71 -1.54 -2.30
C THR A 29 -8.37 -2.87 -2.97
N ASP A 30 -9.26 -3.34 -3.84
CA ASP A 30 -9.08 -4.54 -4.65
C ASP A 30 -9.03 -4.12 -6.13
N PRO A 31 -7.93 -4.40 -6.87
CA PRO A 31 -6.74 -5.14 -6.43
C PRO A 31 -5.76 -4.29 -5.58
N PRO A 32 -5.10 -4.87 -4.56
CA PRO A 32 -4.19 -4.16 -3.65
C PRO A 32 -3.09 -3.36 -4.34
N ASN A 33 -2.47 -3.90 -5.39
CA ASN A 33 -1.38 -3.24 -6.10
C ASN A 33 -1.85 -1.97 -6.81
N ALA A 34 -3.04 -1.98 -7.41
CA ALA A 34 -3.59 -0.80 -8.09
C ALA A 34 -3.95 0.30 -7.08
N PHE A 35 -4.43 -0.08 -5.89
CA PHE A 35 -4.69 0.87 -4.82
C PHE A 35 -3.41 1.57 -4.35
N ILE A 36 -2.32 0.82 -4.20
CA ILE A 36 -1.04 1.37 -3.77
C ILE A 36 -0.45 2.28 -4.86
N GLU A 37 -0.48 1.86 -6.13
CA GLU A 37 -0.05 2.70 -7.26
C GLU A 37 -0.85 4.02 -7.31
N GLN A 38 -2.17 3.94 -7.12
CA GLN A 38 -3.03 5.13 -7.07
C GLN A 38 -2.68 6.03 -5.86
N TYR A 39 -2.40 5.45 -4.70
CA TYR A 39 -1.97 6.21 -3.52
C TYR A 39 -0.66 6.95 -3.78
N SER A 40 0.38 6.25 -4.25
CA SER A 40 1.69 6.80 -4.58
C SER A 40 1.60 7.93 -5.63
N LYS A 41 0.68 7.81 -6.59
CA LYS A 41 0.44 8.85 -7.61
C LYS A 41 -0.24 10.11 -7.06
N LEU A 42 -1.21 9.96 -6.15
CA LEU A 42 -1.98 11.09 -5.61
C LEU A 42 -1.27 11.77 -4.43
N LEU A 43 -0.41 11.04 -3.71
CA LEU A 43 0.31 11.50 -2.52
C LEU A 43 1.80 11.10 -2.59
N PRO A 44 2.57 11.63 -3.56
CA PRO A 44 3.96 11.22 -3.79
C PRO A 44 4.92 11.55 -2.64
N ASP A 45 4.59 12.55 -1.82
CA ASP A 45 5.41 13.00 -0.68
C ASP A 45 5.04 12.30 0.64
N SER A 46 4.11 11.35 0.61
CA SER A 46 3.58 10.71 1.82
C SER A 46 4.44 9.55 2.31
N ASP A 47 4.53 9.42 3.63
CA ASP A 47 5.30 8.36 4.28
C ASP A 47 4.42 7.18 4.74
N LEU A 48 5.06 6.15 5.31
CA LEU A 48 4.36 4.97 5.82
C LEU A 48 3.31 5.30 6.90
N LEU A 49 3.55 6.34 7.70
CA LEU A 49 2.66 6.72 8.79
C LEU A 49 1.43 7.46 8.24
N GLU A 50 1.58 8.29 7.21
CA GLU A 50 0.48 8.87 6.45
C GLU A 50 -0.34 7.79 5.72
N PHE A 51 0.31 6.76 5.16
CA PHE A 51 -0.41 5.65 4.52
C PHE A 51 -1.28 4.90 5.51
N GLN A 52 -0.74 4.54 6.68
CA GLN A 52 -1.51 3.89 7.75
C GLN A 52 -2.72 4.72 8.20
N LYS A 53 -2.57 6.04 8.35
CA LYS A 53 -3.69 6.94 8.67
C LYS A 53 -4.79 6.90 7.60
N VAL A 54 -4.43 6.83 6.32
CA VAL A 54 -5.41 6.70 5.23
C VAL A 54 -6.16 5.37 5.31
N LEU A 55 -5.47 4.27 5.64
CA LEU A 55 -6.11 2.97 5.84
C LEU A 55 -7.06 2.95 7.05
N ASP A 56 -6.70 3.67 8.12
CA ASP A 56 -7.54 3.87 9.30
C ASP A 56 -8.78 4.71 8.96
N MET A 57 -8.60 5.81 8.20
CA MET A 57 -9.70 6.65 7.72
C MET A 57 -10.67 5.87 6.81
N LYS A 58 -10.16 4.91 6.04
CA LYS A 58 -10.97 4.02 5.20
C LYS A 58 -11.74 2.96 6.00
N GLY A 59 -11.36 2.70 7.26
CA GLY A 59 -12.02 1.72 8.12
C GLY A 59 -11.74 0.26 7.78
N LEU A 60 -10.57 -0.03 7.20
CA LEU A 60 -10.18 -1.41 6.84
C LEU A 60 -9.91 -2.28 8.07
N ARG A 61 -10.13 -3.59 7.93
CA ARG A 61 -9.78 -4.55 8.99
C ARG A 61 -8.27 -4.69 9.13
N ARG A 62 -7.81 -5.03 10.34
CA ARG A 62 -6.38 -5.24 10.69
C ARG A 62 -5.62 -6.10 9.68
N ASN A 63 -6.23 -7.19 9.22
CA ASN A 63 -5.59 -8.12 8.27
C ASN A 63 -5.39 -7.48 6.89
N GLU A 64 -6.40 -6.78 6.39
CA GLU A 64 -6.34 -6.05 5.11
C GLU A 64 -5.33 -4.90 5.19
N GLN A 65 -5.32 -4.16 6.31
CA GLN A 65 -4.32 -3.12 6.55
C GLN A 65 -2.90 -3.69 6.55
N THR A 66 -2.68 -4.84 7.21
CA THR A 66 -1.36 -5.48 7.28
C THR A 66 -0.87 -5.86 5.88
N GLN A 67 -1.73 -6.47 5.06
CA GLN A 67 -1.42 -6.83 3.68
C GLN A 67 -1.01 -5.60 2.84
N LEU A 68 -1.78 -4.51 2.93
CA LEU A 68 -1.49 -3.28 2.17
C LEU A 68 -0.20 -2.60 2.64
N VAL A 69 0.06 -2.57 3.95
CA VAL A 69 1.29 -2.01 4.53
C VAL A 69 2.53 -2.78 4.06
N ASP A 70 2.46 -4.12 4.01
CA ASP A 70 3.58 -4.94 3.56
C ASP A 70 3.87 -4.72 2.07
N LEU A 71 2.84 -4.65 1.22
CA LEU A 71 2.99 -4.35 -0.20
C LEU A 71 3.54 -2.94 -0.43
N PHE A 72 3.07 -1.94 0.32
CA PHE A 72 3.58 -0.57 0.20
C PHE A 72 5.05 -0.45 0.60
N ARG A 73 5.51 -1.23 1.60
CA ARG A 73 6.94 -1.31 1.95
C ARG A 73 7.78 -1.91 0.82
N ILE A 74 7.27 -2.94 0.15
CA ILE A 74 7.93 -3.54 -1.01
C ILE A 74 8.04 -2.51 -2.15
N GLU A 75 6.95 -1.81 -2.46
CA GLU A 75 6.94 -0.76 -3.50
C GLU A 75 7.93 0.38 -3.20
N GLN A 76 8.00 0.84 -1.94
CA GLN A 76 8.97 1.87 -1.55
C GLN A 76 10.42 1.39 -1.66
N SER A 77 10.70 0.11 -1.36
CA SER A 77 12.05 -0.46 -1.56
C SER A 77 12.39 -0.68 -3.05
N ALA A 78 11.37 -0.89 -3.86
CA ALA A 78 11.48 -1.05 -5.31
C ALA A 78 11.71 0.26 -6.06
N GLY A 79 11.21 1.38 -5.53
CA GLY A 79 11.38 2.71 -6.12
C GLY A 79 12.83 3.15 -6.32
N THR A 80 13.79 2.47 -5.71
CA THR A 80 15.24 2.64 -5.94
C THR A 80 15.79 1.94 -7.19
N HIS A 81 15.04 1.01 -7.81
CA HIS A 81 15.42 0.32 -9.04
C HIS A 81 14.24 0.29 -10.02
N GLY A 82 14.29 1.19 -11.01
CA GLY A 82 13.24 1.37 -11.99
C GLY A 82 12.79 0.09 -12.69
N ASN A 83 11.46 -0.04 -12.79
CA ASN A 83 10.74 -0.63 -13.93
C ASN A 83 10.83 -2.14 -14.22
N VAL A 84 11.05 -3.01 -13.22
CA VAL A 84 11.04 -4.49 -13.43
C VAL A 84 9.70 -5.17 -13.01
N PHE A 85 8.75 -4.41 -12.46
CA PHE A 85 7.63 -4.98 -11.68
C PHE A 85 6.57 -5.78 -12.47
N HIS A 86 6.53 -5.69 -13.79
CA HIS A 86 5.57 -6.45 -14.58
C HIS A 86 6.00 -7.91 -14.82
N GLU A 87 7.30 -8.23 -14.72
CA GLU A 87 7.82 -9.60 -14.95
C GLU A 87 7.99 -10.37 -13.63
N SER A 88 8.40 -9.70 -12.55
CA SER A 88 8.73 -10.36 -11.27
C SER A 88 7.51 -10.96 -10.55
N THR A 89 6.32 -10.39 -10.72
CA THR A 89 5.10 -10.92 -10.09
C THR A 89 4.66 -12.24 -10.74
N LEU A 90 4.86 -12.39 -12.06
CA LEU A 90 4.60 -13.65 -12.77
C LEU A 90 5.65 -14.72 -12.46
N MET A 91 6.88 -14.32 -12.10
CA MET A 91 7.96 -15.22 -11.69
C MET A 91 7.80 -15.71 -10.24
N ILE A 92 7.36 -14.86 -9.31
CA ILE A 92 7.17 -15.22 -7.89
C ILE A 92 5.99 -16.19 -7.72
N LEU A 93 4.92 -16.05 -8.51
CA LEU A 93 3.78 -16.99 -8.51
C LEU A 93 4.08 -18.35 -9.16
N ARG A 94 5.19 -18.46 -9.91
CA ARG A 94 5.62 -19.71 -10.57
C ARG A 94 6.75 -20.43 -9.85
N SER A 95 7.25 -19.91 -8.74
CA SER A 95 8.28 -20.61 -7.97
C SER A 95 7.65 -21.65 -7.03
N PRO A 96 7.95 -22.95 -7.20
CA PRO A 96 7.38 -24.04 -6.39
C PRO A 96 7.86 -24.06 -4.93
N ASP A 97 8.71 -23.11 -4.51
CA ASP A 97 9.33 -23.14 -3.18
C ASP A 97 8.40 -22.70 -2.04
N HIS A 98 7.39 -21.84 -2.29
CA HIS A 98 6.52 -21.38 -1.19
C HIS A 98 5.41 -22.38 -0.82
N GLU A 99 4.99 -23.25 -1.75
CA GLU A 99 4.03 -24.35 -1.51
C GLU A 99 4.57 -25.34 -0.47
N SER A 100 5.89 -25.59 -0.52
CA SER A 100 6.60 -26.50 0.37
C SER A 100 6.42 -26.19 1.86
N SER A 101 6.32 -24.90 2.20
CA SER A 101 6.19 -24.45 3.60
C SER A 101 4.78 -24.69 4.15
N HIS A 102 3.77 -24.50 3.30
CA HIS A 102 2.37 -24.73 3.65
C HIS A 102 2.09 -26.23 3.81
N ILE A 103 2.59 -27.05 2.87
CA ILE A 103 2.46 -28.51 2.90
C ILE A 103 3.16 -29.11 4.12
N ARG A 104 4.40 -28.69 4.43
CA ARG A 104 5.11 -29.19 5.64
C ARG A 104 4.38 -28.82 6.94
N LYS A 105 3.69 -27.68 6.98
CA LYS A 105 2.91 -27.25 8.16
C LYS A 105 1.65 -28.10 8.33
N LEU A 106 1.01 -28.48 7.22
CA LEU A 106 -0.11 -29.44 7.20
C LEU A 106 0.33 -30.83 7.68
N GLU A 107 1.46 -31.35 7.20
CA GLU A 107 1.97 -32.66 7.64
C GLU A 107 2.27 -32.71 9.15
N LYS A 108 2.80 -31.63 9.73
CA LYS A 108 3.03 -31.52 11.18
C LYS A 108 1.73 -31.52 11.98
N LEU A 109 0.67 -30.90 11.47
CA LEU A 109 -0.64 -30.89 12.14
C LEU A 109 -1.29 -32.29 12.13
N ILE A 110 -1.14 -33.02 11.03
CA ILE A 110 -1.65 -34.38 10.89
C ILE A 110 -0.91 -35.33 11.84
N LYS A 111 0.44 -35.28 11.88
CA LYS A 111 1.25 -36.09 12.79
C LYS A 111 1.04 -35.79 14.28
N LYS A 112 0.56 -34.59 14.63
CA LYS A 112 0.28 -34.21 16.02
C LYS A 112 -1.08 -34.74 16.53
N ARG A 113 -1.96 -35.17 15.62
CA ARG A 113 -3.31 -35.68 15.93
C ARG A 113 -3.41 -37.20 15.88
N LEU A 114 -2.34 -37.89 15.46
CA LEU A 114 -2.19 -39.34 15.50
C LEU A 114 -1.29 -39.73 16.67
#